data_AF-A0A365T7T6-F1
#
_entry.id   AF-A0A365T7T6-F1
#
_cell.length_a   1.000
_cell.length_b   1.000
_cell.length_c   1.000
_cell.angle_alpha   90.00
_cell.angle_beta   90.00
_cell.angle_gamma   90.00
#
_symmetry.space_group_name_H-M   'P 1'
#
loop_
_entity.id
_entity.type
_entity.pdbx_description
1 polymer ?
#
loop_
_entity_poly.entity_id
_entity_poly.type
_entity_poly.pdbx_seq_one_letter_code
_entity_poly.pdbx_strand_id
1 'polypeptide(L)' 'MYLPEDQHTELDIRFDELNAKYKRKHGEALQKNRDYYPAVVEAALEGKDLEAVLDLKDP' A
#
# COMPACT_ATOMS: atom_id res chain seq x y z
N MET A 1 19.70 5.40 1.59
CA MET A 1 19.68 5.19 0.13
C MET A 1 18.31 5.64 -0.35
N TYR A 2 18.22 6.49 -1.37
CA TYR A 2 16.93 6.91 -1.93
C TYR A 2 16.54 5.96 -3.06
N LEU A 3 15.25 5.66 -3.17
CA LEU A 3 14.73 4.95 -4.34
C LEU A 3 14.93 5.81 -5.59
N PRO A 4 15.10 5.19 -6.77
CA PRO A 4 14.93 5.87 -8.05
C PRO A 4 13.62 6.69 -8.10
N GLU A 5 13.66 7.85 -8.76
CA GLU A 5 12.54 8.80 -8.78
C GLU A 5 11.26 8.22 -9.40
N ASP A 6 11.40 7.38 -10.43
CA ASP A 6 10.32 6.63 -11.05
C ASP A 6 9.64 5.69 -10.05
N GLN A 7 10.42 4.98 -9.24
CA GLN A 7 9.89 4.08 -8.22
C GLN A 7 9.22 4.85 -7.08
N HIS A 8 9.78 6.00 -6.69
CA HIS A 8 9.15 6.86 -5.68
C HIS A 8 7.79 7.37 -6.17
N THR A 9 7.72 7.84 -7.42
CA THR A 9 6.50 8.35 -8.03
C THR A 9 5.43 7.26 -8.12
N GLU A 10 5.79 6.06 -8.58
CA GLU A 10 4.88 4.92 -8.65
C GLU A 10 4.35 4.52 -7.26
N LEU A 11 5.21 4.49 -6.25
CA LEU A 11 4.81 4.18 -4.87
C LEU A 11 3.82 5.21 -4.32
N ASP A 12 4.00 6.49 -4.63
CA ASP A 12 3.11 7.56 -4.21
C ASP A 12 1.73 7.45 -4.86
N ILE A 13 1.68 7.21 -6.18
CA ILE A 13 0.42 7.01 -6.91
C ILE A 13 -0.37 5.84 -6.32
N ARG A 14 0.29 4.68 -6.16
CA ARG A 14 -0.35 3.50 -5.57
C ARG A 14 -0.82 3.72 -4.14
N PHE A 15 -0.03 4.45 -3.34
CA PHE A 15 -0.43 4.81 -1.99
C PHE A 15 -1.73 5.61 -1.99
N ASP A 16 -1.86 6.61 -2.87
CA ASP A 16 -3.06 7.46 -2.91
C ASP A 16 -4.31 6.64 -3.28
N GLU A 17 -4.20 5.73 -4.24
CA GLU A 17 -5.29 4.82 -4.64
C GLU A 17 -5.71 3.91 -3.47
N LEU A 18 -4.75 3.24 -2.84
CA LEU A 18 -5.00 2.31 -1.74
C LEU A 18 -5.50 3.02 -0.49
N ASN A 19 -4.96 4.20 -0.18
CA ASN A 19 -5.41 5.02 0.95
C ASN A 19 -6.87 5.46 0.77
N ALA A 20 -7.29 5.79 -0.46
CA ALA A 20 -8.68 6.12 -0.73
C ALA A 20 -9.61 4.91 -0.50
N LYS A 21 -9.20 3.69 -0.88
CA LYS A 21 -9.94 2.46 -0.60
C LYS A 21 -9.96 2.15 0.91
N TYR A 22 -8.81 2.24 1.57
CA TYR A 22 -8.64 1.99 2.99
C TYR A 22 -9.50 2.92 3.86
N LYS A 23 -9.52 4.22 3.55
CA LYS A 23 -10.39 5.20 4.21
C LYS A 23 -11.87 4.83 4.11
N ARG A 24 -12.32 4.32 2.95
CA ARG A 24 -13.71 3.91 2.76
C ARG A 24 -14.06 2.68 3.59
N LYS A 25 -13.16 1.70 3.68
CA LYS A 25 -13.40 0.44 4.39
C LYS A 25 -13.23 0.56 5.91
N HIS A 26 -12.16 1.22 6.36
CA HIS A 26 -11.76 1.24 7.78
C HIS A 26 -12.08 2.56 8.49
N GLY A 27 -12.46 3.62 7.76
CA GLY A 27 -12.79 4.92 8.34
C GLY A 27 -11.58 5.76 8.77
N GLU A 28 -10.35 5.29 8.53
CA GLU A 28 -9.12 6.00 8.83
C GLU A 28 -8.12 6.00 7.66
N ALA A 29 -7.12 6.88 7.71
CA ALA A 29 -6.11 6.98 6.67
C ALA A 29 -5.01 5.93 6.84
N LEU A 30 -4.58 5.34 5.72
CA LEU A 30 -3.41 4.48 5.68
C LEU A 30 -2.15 5.32 5.96
N GLN A 31 -1.26 4.83 6.82
CA GLN A 31 0.00 5.50 7.13
C GLN A 31 1.15 4.87 6.33
N LYS A 32 1.93 5.70 5.60
CA LYS A 32 3.00 5.21 4.72
C LYS A 32 3.99 4.29 5.44
N ASN A 33 4.57 4.77 6.54
CA ASN A 33 5.63 4.05 7.25
C ASN A 33 5.14 2.92 8.14
N ARG A 34 3.92 3.02 8.69
CA ARG A 34 3.36 2.04 9.62
C ARG A 34 2.67 0.90 8.89
N ASP A 35 1.96 1.21 7.81
CA ASP A 35 1.01 0.29 7.17
C ASP A 35 1.45 -0.03 5.73
N TYR A 36 1.65 0.98 4.88
CA TYR A 36 1.84 0.78 3.44
C TYR A 36 3.18 0.14 3.04
N TYR A 37 4.31 0.73 3.43
CA TYR A 37 5.61 0.17 3.04
C TYR A 37 5.85 -1.23 3.61
N PRO A 38 5.50 -1.54 4.88
CA PRO A 38 5.53 -2.91 5.36
C PRO A 38 4.68 -3.87 4.51
N ALA A 39 3.46 -3.48 4.14
CA ALA A 39 2.59 -4.31 3.30
C ALA A 39 3.15 -4.52 1.89
N VAL A 40 3.78 -3.51 1.29
CA VAL A 40 4.48 -3.62 -0.01
C VAL A 40 5.61 -4.65 0.07
N VAL A 41 6.41 -4.62 1.14
CA VAL A 41 7.49 -5.56 1.37
C VAL A 41 6.96 -6.98 1.59
N GLU A 42 5.93 -7.14 2.43
CA GLU A 42 5.30 -8.44 2.69
C GLU A 42 4.71 -9.05 1.41
N ALA A 43 3.93 -8.26 0.65
CA ALA A 43 3.33 -8.70 -0.60
C ALA A 43 4.39 -9.18 -1.60
N ALA A 44 5.50 -8.46 -1.73
CA ALA A 44 6.60 -8.83 -2.61
C ALA A 44 7.34 -10.10 -2.17
N LEU A 45 7.58 -10.27 -0.86
CA LEU A 45 8.27 -11.43 -0.30
C LEU A 45 7.42 -12.71 -0.37
N GLU A 46 6.11 -12.58 -0.16
CA GLU A 46 5.19 -13.70 -0.07
C GLU A 46 4.43 -13.98 -1.38
N GLY A 47 4.66 -13.16 -2.41
CA GLY A 47 3.93 -13.26 -3.67
C GLY A 47 2.43 -13.01 -3.52
N LYS A 48 2.03 -12.25 -2.51
CA LYS A 48 0.63 -11.91 -2.21
C LYS A 48 0.22 -10.65 -2.96
N ASP A 49 -1.09 -10.52 -3.15
CA ASP A 49 -1.69 -9.29 -3.62
C ASP A 49 -1.68 -8.23 -2.50
N LEU A 50 -1.28 -6.99 -2.82
CA LEU A 50 -1.14 -5.92 -1.83
C LEU A 50 -2.50 -5.52 -1.22
N GLU A 51 -3.59 -5.57 -2.00
CA GLU A 51 -4.92 -5.31 -1.47
C GLU A 51 -5.36 -6.41 -0.52
N ALA A 52 -4.95 -7.67 -0.75
CA ALA A 52 -5.19 -8.75 0.22
C ALA A 52 -4.44 -8.52 1.54
N VAL A 53 -3.17 -8.08 1.49
CA VAL A 53 -2.37 -7.80 2.70
C VAL A 53 -2.97 -6.64 3.50
N LEU A 54 -3.49 -5.62 2.81
CA LEU A 54 -4.12 -4.45 3.44
C LEU A 54 -5.58 -4.68 3.85
N ASP A 55 -6.10 -5.91 3.72
CA ASP A 55 -7.52 -6.22 3.91
C ASP A 55 -8.42 -5.27 3.09
N LEU A 56 -8.15 -5.10 1.80
CA LEU A 56 -8.93 -4.29 0.87
C LEU A 56 -9.59 -5.09 -0.24
N LYS A 57 -9.24 -6.38 -0.36
CA LYS A 57 -9.86 -7.26 -1.34
C LYS A 57 -11.30 -7.56 -0.92
N ASP A 58 -12.25 -7.31 -1.81
CA ASP A 58 -13.64 -7.74 -1.61
C ASP A 58 -13.71 -9.29 -1.58
N PRO A 59 -14.61 -9.88 -0.77
CA PRO A 59 -14.80 -11.33 -0.69
C PRO A 59 -15.30 -11.96 -1.98
#